data_AF-A0AAD6GPK8-F1
#
_entry.id   AF-A0AAD6GPK8-F1
#
_cell.length_a   1.000
_cell.length_b   1.000
_cell.length_c   1.000
_cell.angle_alpha   90.00
_cell.angle_beta   90.00
_cell.angle_gamma   90.00
#
_symmetry.space_group_name_H-M   'P 1'
#
loop_
_entity.id
_entity.type
_entity.pdbx_description
1 polymer ?
#
loop_
_entity_poly.entity_id
_entity_poly.type
_entity_poly.pdbx_seq_one_letter_code
_entity_poly.pdbx_strand_id
1 'polypeptide(L)'
;MSLLHERDPGSRLGYKVVSTWTDIIILKAGKQICEMGDSGPLVYRENGEVVSLFFGAADRSNVAYFTNIFDVFHDIKKVSNATDVRFP
;
A
#
# COMPACT_ATOMS: atom_id res chain seq x y z
N MET A 1 -0.15 -9.13 -8.29
CA MET A 1 0.00 -7.93 -9.14
C MET A 1 -1.35 -7.25 -9.21
N SER A 2 -1.50 -6.10 -8.56
CA SER A 2 -2.71 -5.27 -8.60
C SER A 2 -2.44 -4.05 -9.47
N LEU A 3 -3.49 -3.54 -10.12
CA LEU A 3 -3.43 -2.39 -11.01
C LEU A 3 -3.95 -1.17 -10.25
N LEU A 4 -3.10 -0.18 -10.04
CA LEU A 4 -3.47 1.13 -9.49
C LEU A 4 -3.50 2.17 -10.62
N HIS A 5 -4.34 3.19 -10.44
CA HIS A 5 -4.42 4.32 -11.36
C HIS A 5 -3.71 5.52 -10.74
N GLU A 6 -2.59 5.94 -11.33
CA GLU A 6 -1.90 7.18 -10.96
C GLU A 6 -2.36 8.28 -11.91
N ARG A 7 -2.72 9.45 -11.37
CA ARG A 7 -3.20 10.58 -12.18
C ARG A 7 -2.11 11.03 -13.16
N ASP A 8 -2.46 11.06 -14.44
CA ASP A 8 -1.60 11.47 -15.53
C ASP A 8 -2.42 12.33 -16.50
N PRO A 9 -2.40 13.66 -16.32
CA PRO A 9 -3.17 14.59 -17.15
C PRO A 9 -2.76 14.58 -18.63
N GLY A 10 -1.56 14.07 -18.96
CA GLY A 10 -1.08 13.96 -20.34
C GLY A 10 -1.57 12.70 -21.05
N SER A 11 -2.13 11.75 -20.31
CA SER A 11 -2.71 10.52 -20.85
C SER A 11 -4.13 10.76 -21.37
N ARG A 12 -4.53 10.05 -22.43
CA ARG A 12 -5.89 10.10 -22.99
C ARG A 12 -6.97 9.69 -21.98
N LEU A 13 -6.59 8.99 -20.92
CA LEU A 13 -7.46 8.51 -19.85
C LEU A 13 -7.39 9.37 -18.58
N GLY A 14 -6.47 10.34 -18.52
CA GLY A 14 -6.23 11.15 -17.31
C GLY A 14 -5.50 10.40 -16.18
N TYR A 15 -5.12 9.15 -16.42
CA TYR A 15 -4.33 8.32 -15.51
C TYR A 15 -3.44 7.35 -16.29
N LYS A 16 -2.37 6.88 -15.66
CA LYS A 16 -1.56 5.74 -16.11
C LYS A 16 -1.83 4.54 -15.21
N VAL A 17 -1.86 3.36 -15.80
CA VAL A 17 -1.99 2.11 -15.05
C VAL A 17 -0.61 1.74 -14.53
N VAL A 18 -0.47 1.70 -13.20
CA VAL A 18 0.74 1.28 -12.52
C VAL A 18 0.50 -0.10 -11.94
N SER A 19 1.31 -1.06 -12.36
CA SER A 19 1.31 -2.38 -11.74
C SER A 19 2.18 -2.34 -10.49
N THR A 20 1.59 -2.72 -9.37
CA THR A 20 2.30 -2.83 -8.09
C THR A 20 2.15 -4.22 -7.49
N TRP A 21 3.15 -4.61 -6.70
CA TRP A 21 3.11 -5.82 -5.90
C TRP A 21 2.44 -5.47 -4.58
N THR A 22 1.18 -5.86 -4.43
CA THR A 22 0.43 -5.68 -3.18
C THR A 22 0.04 -7.02 -2.60
N ASP A 23 0.20 -7.15 -1.29
CA ASP A 23 -0.38 -8.20 -0.49
C ASP A 23 -1.84 -7.84 -0.14
N ILE A 24 -2.68 -8.85 0.01
CA ILE A 24 -4.12 -8.70 0.29
C ILE A 24 -4.47 -9.43 1.57
N ILE A 25 -5.16 -8.73 2.48
CA ILE A 25 -5.80 -9.35 3.65
C ILE A 25 -7.32 -9.29 3.44
N ILE A 26 -7.98 -10.43 3.63
CA ILE A 26 -9.44 -10.56 3.59
C ILE A 26 -9.93 -10.84 5.02
N LEU A 27 -10.70 -9.92 5.60
CA LEU A 27 -11.29 -10.14 6.92
C LEU A 27 -12.59 -10.95 6.81
N LYS A 28 -13.03 -11.61 7.89
CA LYS A 28 -14.38 -12.22 7.92
C LYS A 28 -15.45 -11.14 7.66
N ALA A 29 -16.49 -11.52 6.93
CA ALA A 29 -17.56 -10.63 6.47
C ALA A 29 -18.21 -9.84 7.63
N GLY A 30 -18.48 -8.54 7.40
CA GLY A 30 -19.28 -7.69 8.28
C GLY A 30 -18.52 -6.59 9.04
N LYS A 31 -17.19 -6.51 8.94
CA LYS A 31 -16.42 -5.36 9.47
C LYS A 31 -15.72 -4.61 8.35
N GLN A 32 -15.96 -3.30 8.33
CA GLN A 32 -15.21 -2.37 7.52
C GLN A 32 -13.77 -2.31 8.04
N ILE A 33 -12.80 -2.47 7.13
CA ILE A 33 -11.37 -2.52 7.50
C ILE A 33 -10.83 -1.11 7.75
N CYS A 34 -11.27 -0.14 6.95
CA CYS A 34 -10.84 1.24 7.02
C CYS A 34 -11.92 2.18 6.43
N GLU A 35 -11.76 3.46 6.67
CA GLU A 35 -12.52 4.54 6.03
C GLU A 35 -11.68 5.28 4.99
N MET A 36 -12.34 6.13 4.22
CA MET A 36 -11.64 7.03 3.29
C MET A 36 -10.76 7.99 4.09
N GLY A 37 -9.47 8.00 3.79
CA GLY A 37 -8.48 8.81 4.52
C GLY A 37 -7.55 7.99 5.43
N ASP A 38 -7.85 6.72 5.67
CA ASP A 38 -7.02 5.84 6.51
C ASP A 38 -5.76 5.32 5.81
N SER A 39 -5.44 5.78 4.59
CA SER A 39 -4.24 5.37 3.84
C SER A 39 -2.96 5.90 4.49
N GLY A 40 -1.87 5.11 4.47
CA GLY A 40 -0.55 5.52 4.98
C GLY A 40 -0.07 4.93 6.32
N PRO A 41 -0.91 4.31 7.18
CA PRO A 41 -0.43 3.60 8.37
C PRO A 41 0.51 2.44 8.05
N LEU A 42 1.48 2.25 8.94
CA LEU A 42 2.30 1.05 9.00
C LEU A 42 1.51 -0.08 9.68
N VAL A 43 1.70 -1.30 9.20
CA VAL A 43 1.14 -2.50 9.81
C VAL A 43 2.22 -3.18 10.62
N TYR A 44 1.88 -3.51 11.87
CA TYR A 44 2.78 -4.10 12.83
C TYR A 44 2.38 -5.54 13.14
N ARG A 45 3.37 -6.40 13.37
CA ARG A 45 3.19 -7.66 14.10
C ARG A 45 2.98 -7.38 15.58
N GLU A 46 2.51 -8.38 16.32
CA GLU A 46 2.33 -8.31 17.78
C GLU A 46 3.63 -7.97 18.53
N ASN A 47 4.79 -8.31 17.97
CA ASN A 47 6.11 -8.00 18.52
C ASN A 47 6.59 -6.55 18.21
N GLY A 48 5.78 -5.73 17.54
CA GLY A 48 6.12 -4.36 17.15
C GLY A 48 6.94 -4.25 15.86
N GLU A 49 7.18 -5.35 15.13
CA GLU A 49 7.86 -5.31 13.84
C GLU A 49 6.93 -4.76 12.75
N VAL A 50 7.38 -3.75 12.00
CA VAL A 50 6.69 -3.25 10.81
C VAL A 50 6.80 -4.29 9.69
N VAL A 51 5.68 -4.69 9.11
CA VAL A 51 5.63 -5.70 8.03
C VAL A 51 5.08 -5.19 6.71
N SER A 52 4.26 -4.14 6.73
CA SER A 52 3.70 -3.57 5.52
C SER A 52 3.28 -2.12 5.68
N LEU A 53 3.04 -1.46 4.55
CA LEU A 53 2.42 -0.15 4.47
C LEU A 53 1.01 -0.30 3.90
N PHE A 54 0.02 0.29 4.57
CA PHE A 54 -1.37 0.25 4.13
C PHE A 54 -1.66 1.31 3.06
N PHE A 55 -2.19 0.89 1.92
CA PHE A 55 -2.51 1.78 0.81
C PHE A 55 -3.99 2.15 0.70
N GLY A 56 -4.87 1.24 1.10
CA GLY A 56 -6.31 1.46 1.01
C GLY A 56 -7.09 0.16 0.97
N ALA A 57 -8.41 0.29 0.85
CA ALA A 57 -9.34 -0.83 0.74
C ALA A 57 -10.28 -0.62 -0.43
N ALA A 58 -10.90 -1.69 -0.93
CA ALA A 58 -11.92 -1.58 -1.96
C ALA A 58 -13.27 -1.19 -1.33
N ASP A 59 -13.87 -0.11 -1.85
CA ASP A 59 -15.17 0.40 -1.42
C ASP A 59 -16.21 -0.71 -1.42
N ARG A 60 -16.84 -0.94 -0.26
CA ARG A 60 -17.89 -1.96 -0.02
C ARG A 60 -17.41 -3.41 0.02
N SER A 61 -16.11 -3.63 0.12
CA SER A 61 -15.53 -4.95 0.35
C SER A 61 -14.77 -5.01 1.66
N ASN A 62 -14.59 -6.23 2.15
CA ASN A 62 -13.73 -6.59 3.27
C ASN A 62 -12.29 -6.88 2.79
N VAL A 63 -11.80 -6.13 1.80
CA VAL A 63 -10.50 -6.32 1.15
C VAL A 63 -9.65 -5.08 1.35
N ALA A 64 -8.48 -5.28 1.94
CA ALA A 64 -7.47 -4.24 2.15
C ALA A 64 -6.17 -4.57 1.41
N TYR A 65 -5.54 -3.53 0.87
CA TYR A 65 -4.33 -3.60 0.06
C TYR A 65 -3.15 -3.03 0.85
N PHE A 66 -2.07 -3.79 0.86
CA PHE A 66 -0.83 -3.45 1.54
C PHE A 66 0.34 -3.70 0.61
N THR A 67 1.48 -3.06 0.87
CA THR A 67 2.76 -3.44 0.27
C THR A 67 3.70 -3.97 1.31
N ASN A 68 4.48 -4.98 0.96
CA ASN A 68 5.51 -5.50 1.83
C ASN A 68 6.50 -4.40 2.21
N ILE A 69 6.90 -4.34 3.49
CA ILE A 69 7.82 -3.30 3.97
C ILE A 69 9.19 -3.38 3.30
N PHE A 70 9.65 -4.57 2.91
CA PHE A 70 10.93 -4.75 2.22
C PHE A 70 10.92 -4.09 0.85
N ASP A 71 9.80 -4.15 0.12
CA ASP A 71 9.65 -3.48 -1.17
C ASP A 71 9.66 -1.96 -0.99
N VAL A 72 9.00 -1.46 0.05
CA VAL A 72 9.03 -0.02 0.39
C VAL A 72 10.45 0.43 0.69
N PHE A 73 11.19 -0.30 1.53
CA PHE A 73 12.58 0.03 1.83
C PHE A 73 13.47 -0.02 0.59
N HIS A 74 13.32 -1.07 -0.23
CA HIS A 74 14.08 -1.21 -1.47
C HIS A 74 13.82 -0.03 -2.41
N ASP A 75 12.57 0.36 -2.59
CA ASP A 75 12.19 1.47 -3.47
C ASP A 75 12.66 2.82 -2.94
N ILE A 76 12.53 3.08 -1.63
CA ILE A 76 13.08 4.29 -1.00
C ILE A 76 14.59 4.37 -1.25
N LYS A 77 15.34 3.29 -0.98
CA LYS A 77 16.80 3.27 -1.19
C LYS A 77 17.15 3.48 -2.66
N LYS A 78 16.42 2.85 -3.57
CA LYS A 78 16.63 2.97 -5.02
C LYS A 78 16.38 4.38 -5.55
N VAL A 79 15.35 5.07 -5.05
CA VAL A 79 14.98 6.42 -5.52
C VAL A 79 15.82 7.51 -4.84
N SER A 80 16.11 7.36 -3.54
CA SER A 80 16.79 8.38 -2.75
C SER A 80 18.32 8.21 -2.65
N ASN A 81 18.86 7.05 -3.07
CA ASN A 81 20.22 6.60 -2.76
C ASN A 81 20.53 6.49 -1.25
N ALA A 82 19.50 6.44 -0.40
CA ALA A 82 19.70 6.17 1.01
C ALA A 82 20.32 4.77 1.19
N THR A 83 21.31 4.67 2.08
CA THR A 83 21.94 3.39 2.44
C THR A 83 21.17 2.69 3.56
N ASP A 84 20.51 3.46 4.41
CA ASP A 84 19.73 3.00 5.56
C ASP A 84 18.37 3.70 5.63
N VAL A 85 17.33 2.94 5.95
CA VAL A 85 15.95 3.42 6.08
C VAL A 85 15.35 2.77 7.30
N ARG A 86 14.74 3.57 8.18
CA ARG A 86 14.15 3.11 9.44
C ARG A 86 12.78 3.74 9.61
N PHE A 87 11.82 2.94 10.05
CA PHE A 87 10.55 3.45 10.58
C PHE A 87 10.59 3.41 12.11
N PRO A 88 9.92 4.36 12.78
CA PRO A 88 9.80 4.37 14.24
C PRO A 88 9.00 3.17 14.77
#